data_AF-A0A3B8W4Y1-F1
#
_entry.id   AF-A0A3B8W4Y1-F1
#
_cell.length_a   1.000
_cell.length_b   1.000
_cell.length_c   1.000
_cell.angle_alpha   90.00
_cell.angle_beta   90.00
_cell.angle_gamma   90.00
#
_symmetry.space_group_name_H-M   'P 1'
#
loop_
_entity.id
_entity.type
_entity.pdbx_description
1 polymer ?
#
loop_
_entity_poly.entity_id
_entity_poly.type
_entity_poly.pdbx_seq_one_letter_code
_entity_poly.pdbx_strand_id
1 'polypeptide(L)'
;MASTAKIKTKLREWRDAFVFAVVVATLFRWSLAEAFVIPTSSMENSLLVGDYLVVSKIHYGSRTPRTPLQIPLTHQKIWGTEIPSYLDWIQLPSYRLPGLQGVRRGEPVVFNVPQDLLDPTARPIDLKTYLIKRCVAIGGDVVEVRNRQLFINNRMAENPEGLMHSYWVTARDELSARTR
;
A
#
# COMPACT_ATOMS: atom_id res chain seq x y z
N MET A 1 35.18 44.01 0.87
CA MET A 1 33.73 44.16 1.15
C MET A 1 33.31 43.02 2.05
N ALA A 2 33.12 43.28 3.34
CA ALA A 2 32.80 42.26 4.33
C ALA A 2 31.39 41.71 4.08
N SER A 3 31.30 40.39 3.90
CA SER A 3 30.04 39.66 3.87
C SER A 3 29.40 39.75 5.26
N THR A 4 28.43 40.64 5.42
CA THR A 4 27.56 40.71 6.61
C THR A 4 26.79 39.40 6.72
N ALA A 5 27.24 38.51 7.61
CA ALA A 5 26.52 37.31 8.00
C ALA A 5 25.19 37.72 8.64
N LYS A 6 24.09 37.62 7.88
CA LYS A 6 22.74 37.89 8.36
C LYS A 6 22.39 36.91 9.47
N ILE A 7 22.33 37.41 10.71
CA ILE A 7 21.84 36.67 11.89
C ILE A 7 20.46 36.08 11.53
N LYS A 8 20.38 34.76 11.43
CA LYS A 8 19.09 34.09 11.23
C LYS A 8 18.32 34.22 12.55
N THR A 9 17.11 34.76 12.50
CA THR A 9 16.21 34.78 13.65
C THR A 9 16.00 33.34 14.12
N LYS A 10 15.99 33.06 15.42
CA LYS A 10 15.78 31.71 15.99
C LYS A 10 14.57 30.98 15.35
N LEU A 11 13.49 31.72 15.08
CA LEU A 11 12.30 31.23 14.36
C LEU A 11 12.60 30.75 12.93
N ARG A 12 13.49 31.44 12.21
CA ARG A 12 13.90 31.06 10.84
C ARG A 12 14.71 29.78 10.83
N GLU A 13 15.56 29.55 11.84
CA GLU A 13 16.32 28.30 11.98
C GLU A 13 15.39 27.12 12.28
N TRP A 14 14.44 27.29 13.19
CA TRP A 14 13.42 26.28 13.49
C TRP A 14 12.55 25.97 12.26
N ARG A 15 12.15 26.99 11.50
CA ARG A 15 11.43 26.81 10.23
C ARG A 15 12.28 26.10 9.19
N ASP A 16 13.53 26.51 8.99
CA ASP A 16 14.42 25.90 8.00
C ASP A 16 14.66 24.41 8.34
N ALA A 17 14.85 24.09 9.62
CA ALA A 17 14.99 22.70 10.09
C ALA A 17 13.70 21.89 9.88
N PHE A 18 12.54 22.47 10.18
CA PHE A 18 11.24 21.82 9.97
C PHE A 18 10.97 21.53 8.48
N VAL A 19 11.20 22.52 7.61
CA VAL A 19 11.03 22.35 6.15
C VAL A 19 11.98 21.28 5.64
N PHE A 20 13.24 21.28 6.08
CA PHE A 20 14.20 20.24 5.74
C PHE A 20 13.71 18.84 6.17
N ALA A 21 13.22 18.71 7.41
CA ALA A 21 12.68 17.46 7.92
C ALA A 21 11.48 16.95 7.10
N VAL A 22 10.56 17.85 6.73
CA VAL A 22 9.40 17.50 5.89
C VAL A 22 9.83 17.01 4.51
N VAL A 23 10.79 17.69 3.87
CA VAL A 23 11.31 17.29 2.55
C VAL A 23 11.98 15.92 2.61
N VAL A 24 12.83 15.69 3.61
CA VAL A 24 13.50 14.40 3.81
C VAL A 24 12.50 13.29 4.12
N ALA A 25 11.52 13.53 5.00
CA ALA A 25 10.47 12.57 5.31
C ALA A 25 9.62 12.21 4.07
N THR A 26 9.35 13.20 3.21
CA THR A 26 8.60 13.00 1.96
C THR A 26 9.41 12.14 0.98
N LEU A 27 10.71 12.42 0.83
CA LEU A 27 11.60 11.64 -0.02
C LEU A 27 11.76 10.19 0.49
N PHE A 28 11.82 10.00 1.80
CA PHE A 28 11.91 8.69 2.42
C PHE A 28 10.65 7.86 2.16
N ARG A 29 9.46 8.45 2.36
CA ARG A 29 8.15 7.82 2.12
C ARG A 29 7.95 7.42 0.67
N TRP A 30 8.47 8.23 -0.26
CA TRP A 30 8.43 7.94 -1.69
C TRP A 30 9.39 6.79 -2.05
N SER A 31 10.66 6.85 -1.66
CA SER A 31 11.68 5.99 -2.26
C SER A 31 11.95 4.67 -1.51
N LEU A 32 12.01 4.68 -0.17
CA LEU A 32 12.66 3.61 0.60
C LEU A 32 11.70 2.53 1.10
N ALA A 33 10.91 2.88 2.10
CA ALA A 33 10.03 1.95 2.79
C ALA A 33 8.78 2.66 3.30
N GLU A 34 7.67 1.92 3.36
CA GLU A 34 6.43 2.39 3.97
C GLU A 34 5.98 1.40 5.03
N ALA A 35 5.61 1.92 6.20
CA ALA A 35 5.02 1.15 7.26
C ALA A 35 3.50 1.06 7.03
N PHE A 36 2.98 -0.17 7.03
CA PHE A 36 1.55 -0.45 6.91
C PHE A 36 1.06 -1.19 8.14
N VAL A 37 -0.16 -0.90 8.55
CA VAL A 37 -0.89 -1.66 9.58
C VAL A 37 -1.93 -2.50 8.88
N ILE A 38 -2.03 -3.79 9.23
CA ILE A 38 -3.00 -4.70 8.62
C ILE A 38 -4.40 -4.48 9.24
N PRO A 39 -5.39 -4.01 8.47
CA PRO A 39 -6.73 -3.76 9.01
C PRO A 39 -7.68 -4.94 8.84
N THR A 40 -7.29 -5.98 8.08
CA THR A 40 -8.17 -7.09 7.69
C THR A 40 -7.54 -8.44 7.95
N SER A 41 -8.35 -9.43 8.34
CA SER A 41 -7.94 -10.81 8.64
C SER A 41 -7.70 -11.68 7.40
N SER A 42 -7.62 -11.11 6.19
CA SER A 42 -7.47 -11.92 4.99
C SER A 42 -6.16 -12.71 4.92
N MET A 43 -5.16 -12.35 5.72
CA MET A 43 -3.87 -13.01 5.82
C MET A 43 -3.67 -13.68 7.18
N GLU A 44 -4.73 -13.87 7.99
CA GLU A 44 -4.68 -14.19 9.44
C GLU A 44 -3.81 -15.41 9.82
N ASN A 45 -3.71 -16.43 8.97
CA ASN A 45 -2.83 -17.59 9.23
C ASN A 45 -1.33 -17.28 9.03
N SER A 46 -0.98 -16.12 8.46
CA SER A 46 0.40 -15.68 8.23
C SER A 46 0.72 -14.33 8.86
N LEU A 47 -0.24 -13.42 8.89
CA LEU A 47 -0.12 -12.05 9.39
C LEU A 47 -1.42 -11.66 10.09
N LEU A 48 -1.32 -11.28 11.36
CA LEU A 48 -2.48 -11.00 12.20
C LEU A 48 -2.97 -9.56 12.01
N VAL A 49 -4.24 -9.33 12.35
CA VAL A 49 -4.82 -7.99 12.36
C VAL A 49 -4.11 -7.15 13.42
N GLY A 50 -3.62 -5.98 13.04
CA GLY A 50 -2.86 -5.09 13.91
C GLY A 50 -1.33 -5.21 13.80
N ASP A 51 -0.81 -6.18 13.04
CA ASP A 51 0.63 -6.27 12.79
C ASP A 51 1.13 -5.09 11.93
N TYR A 52 2.36 -4.65 12.23
CA TYR A 52 3.07 -3.60 11.51
C TYR A 52 4.03 -4.22 10.49
N LEU A 53 3.84 -3.91 9.22
CA LEU A 53 4.71 -4.36 8.14
C LEU A 53 5.55 -3.19 7.62
N VAL A 54 6.85 -3.44 7.45
CA VAL A 54 7.73 -2.53 6.71
C VAL A 54 7.89 -3.06 5.29
N VAL A 55 7.31 -2.35 4.33
CA VAL A 55 7.33 -2.76 2.91
C VAL A 55 8.48 -2.07 2.21
N SER A 56 9.37 -2.86 1.61
CA SER A 56 10.47 -2.33 0.81
C SER A 56 10.03 -2.01 -0.61
N LYS A 57 10.05 -0.73 -0.98
CA LYS A 57 9.65 -0.26 -2.33
C LYS A 57 10.80 -0.28 -3.32
N ILE A 58 12.04 -0.13 -2.83
CA ILE A 58 13.24 -0.08 -3.69
C ILE A 58 13.42 -1.39 -4.46
N HIS A 59 13.29 -2.53 -3.76
CA HIS A 59 13.56 -3.84 -4.37
C HIS A 59 12.64 -4.13 -5.55
N TYR A 60 11.38 -3.71 -5.50
CA TYR A 60 10.37 -4.02 -6.52
C TYR A 60 10.08 -2.87 -7.51
N GLY A 61 10.86 -1.80 -7.44
CA GLY A 61 10.72 -0.63 -8.32
C GLY A 61 9.76 0.41 -7.75
N SER A 62 10.31 1.40 -7.05
CA SER A 62 9.51 2.51 -6.50
C SER A 62 8.87 3.33 -7.63
N ARG A 63 7.65 3.81 -7.39
CA ARG A 63 6.90 4.66 -8.32
C ARG A 63 7.05 6.11 -7.93
N THR A 64 7.16 7.01 -8.91
CA THR A 64 7.10 8.45 -8.67
C THR A 64 5.70 8.89 -8.23
N PRO A 65 5.55 9.76 -7.22
CA PRO A 65 4.27 10.22 -6.74
C PRO A 65 3.61 11.02 -7.85
N ARG A 66 2.33 10.78 -8.03
CA ARG A 66 1.51 11.54 -8.98
C ARG A 66 1.03 12.82 -8.34
N THR A 67 0.82 12.82 -7.02
CA THR A 67 0.37 13.96 -6.22
C THR A 67 1.53 14.55 -5.40
N PRO A 68 2.24 15.58 -5.90
CA PRO A 68 3.33 16.19 -5.17
C PRO A 68 2.85 16.98 -3.94
N LEU A 69 1.59 17.43 -3.95
CA LEU A 69 0.99 18.25 -2.90
C LEU A 69 0.13 17.38 -1.99
N GLN A 70 0.80 16.56 -1.18
CA GLN A 70 0.19 15.74 -0.13
C GLN A 70 0.81 16.11 1.23
N ILE A 71 -0.02 16.09 2.27
CA ILE A 71 0.47 16.24 3.65
C ILE A 71 1.30 15.00 4.02
N PRO A 72 2.57 15.16 4.43
CA PRO A 72 3.41 14.03 4.81
C PRO A 72 2.77 13.23 5.96
N LEU A 73 2.99 11.91 5.98
CA LEU A 73 2.52 10.97 7.01
C LEU A 73 1.01 10.72 7.08
N THR A 74 0.22 11.25 6.15
CA THR A 74 -1.24 11.02 6.11
C THR A 74 -1.63 10.08 4.96
N HIS A 75 -2.65 9.24 5.18
CA HIS A 75 -3.16 8.29 4.18
C HIS A 75 -4.58 8.68 3.79
N GLN A 76 -4.76 9.21 2.57
CA GLN A 76 -6.03 9.62 1.94
C GLN A 76 -6.79 10.76 2.64
N LYS A 77 -6.93 10.70 3.96
CA LYS A 77 -7.58 11.68 4.82
C LYS A 77 -6.62 12.12 5.92
N ILE A 78 -6.81 13.33 6.41
CA ILE A 78 -6.08 13.84 7.57
C ILE A 78 -6.63 13.15 8.83
N TRP A 79 -5.74 12.71 9.72
CA TRP A 79 -6.13 12.02 10.95
C TRP A 79 -7.16 12.85 11.76
N GLY A 80 -8.28 12.22 12.12
CA GLY A 80 -9.36 12.87 12.88
C GLY A 80 -10.32 13.76 12.06
N THR A 81 -10.19 13.81 10.73
CA THR A 81 -11.11 14.60 9.88
C THR A 81 -11.54 13.83 8.62
N GLU A 82 -12.61 14.28 7.96
CA GLU A 82 -13.00 13.74 6.65
C GLU A 82 -12.33 14.44 5.45
N ILE A 83 -11.43 15.38 5.72
CA ILE A 83 -10.79 16.21 4.71
C ILE A 83 -9.75 15.39 3.95
N PRO A 84 -9.72 15.42 2.60
CA PRO A 84 -8.70 14.74 1.82
C PRO A 84 -7.31 15.29 2.17
N SER A 85 -6.34 14.38 2.29
CA SER A 85 -4.96 14.72 2.65
C SER A 85 -4.11 15.31 1.52
N TYR A 86 -4.73 15.54 0.36
CA TYR A 86 -4.06 15.86 -0.89
C TYR A 86 -4.83 16.90 -1.68
N LEU A 87 -4.11 17.64 -2.52
CA LEU A 87 -4.68 18.61 -3.45
C LEU A 87 -4.51 18.10 -4.88
N ASP A 88 -5.62 17.93 -5.59
CA ASP A 88 -5.67 17.41 -6.96
C ASP A 88 -5.27 18.41 -8.05
N TRP A 89 -4.89 19.64 -7.68
CA TRP A 89 -4.60 20.71 -8.64
C TRP A 89 -3.42 20.41 -9.57
N ILE A 90 -2.46 19.61 -9.13
CA ILE A 90 -1.26 19.28 -9.89
C ILE A 90 -1.07 17.77 -9.87
N GLN A 91 -1.17 17.13 -11.03
CA GLN A 91 -0.89 15.71 -11.19
C GLN A 91 0.29 15.52 -12.15
N LEU A 92 1.36 14.91 -11.65
CA LEU A 92 2.58 14.64 -12.41
C LEU A 92 2.50 13.27 -13.10
N PRO A 93 3.15 13.09 -14.26
CA PRO A 93 3.28 11.77 -14.86
C PRO A 93 4.06 10.84 -13.91
N SER A 94 3.44 9.70 -13.55
CA SER A 94 4.04 8.71 -12.65
C SER A 94 4.86 7.69 -13.43
N TYR A 95 6.15 7.58 -13.13
CA TYR A 95 7.05 6.57 -13.70
C TYR A 95 7.40 5.52 -12.66
N ARG A 96 7.61 4.29 -13.10
CA ARG A 96 8.13 3.20 -12.25
C ARG A 96 9.63 3.08 -12.50
N LEU A 97 10.41 3.21 -11.43
CA LEU A 97 11.85 2.96 -11.47
C LEU A 97 12.12 1.46 -11.64
N PRO A 98 13.24 1.06 -12.26
CA PRO A 98 13.62 -0.34 -12.34
C PRO A 98 13.76 -0.93 -10.94
N GLY A 99 13.12 -2.08 -10.71
CA GLY A 99 13.30 -2.85 -9.49
C GLY A 99 14.61 -3.61 -9.51
N LEU A 100 15.20 -3.83 -8.33
CA LEU A 100 16.36 -4.70 -8.15
C LEU A 100 15.98 -6.18 -8.32
N GLN A 101 14.72 -6.52 -8.04
CA GLN A 101 14.20 -7.88 -8.04
C GLN A 101 12.73 -7.93 -8.46
N GLY A 102 12.35 -8.98 -9.19
CA GLY A 102 10.97 -9.34 -9.46
C GLY A 102 10.32 -10.08 -8.29
N VAL A 103 8.99 -10.01 -8.21
CA VAL A 103 8.19 -10.76 -7.23
C VAL A 103 8.38 -12.26 -7.44
N ARG A 104 8.53 -13.03 -6.35
CA ARG A 104 8.59 -14.49 -6.40
C ARG A 104 7.26 -15.11 -5.95
N ARG A 105 7.00 -16.34 -6.42
CA ARG A 105 5.87 -17.14 -5.96
C ARG A 105 5.99 -17.39 -4.45
N GLY A 106 4.85 -17.36 -3.77
CA GLY A 106 4.74 -17.51 -2.33
C GLY A 106 5.00 -16.24 -1.51
N GLU A 107 5.47 -15.13 -2.10
CA GLU A 107 5.79 -13.92 -1.32
C GLU A 107 4.55 -13.09 -0.96
N PRO A 108 4.48 -12.52 0.25
CA PRO A 108 3.52 -11.46 0.56
C PRO A 108 3.85 -10.21 -0.26
N VAL A 109 2.86 -9.71 -0.99
CA VAL A 109 2.96 -8.52 -1.82
C VAL A 109 1.92 -7.49 -1.44
N VAL A 110 2.32 -6.22 -1.51
CA VAL A 110 1.44 -5.07 -1.33
C VAL A 110 1.23 -4.39 -2.66
N PHE A 111 -0.03 -4.24 -3.07
CA PHE A 111 -0.37 -3.62 -4.34
C PHE A 111 -1.58 -2.72 -4.19
N ASN A 112 -1.67 -1.71 -5.07
CA ASN A 112 -2.83 -0.84 -5.15
C ASN A 112 -4.00 -1.60 -5.75
N VAL A 113 -5.17 -1.46 -5.13
CA VAL A 113 -6.42 -2.02 -5.61
C VAL A 113 -6.71 -1.56 -7.05
N PRO A 114 -7.06 -2.46 -7.97
CA PRO A 114 -7.53 -2.10 -9.31
C PRO A 114 -8.80 -1.24 -9.22
N GLN A 115 -8.94 -0.26 -10.10
CA GLN A 115 -10.02 0.72 -10.04
C GLN A 115 -11.42 0.07 -10.04
N ASP A 116 -11.57 -1.08 -10.67
CA ASP A 116 -12.86 -1.71 -10.94
C ASP A 116 -13.35 -2.65 -9.82
N LEU A 117 -12.55 -2.90 -8.77
CA LEU A 117 -12.85 -3.96 -7.80
C LEU A 117 -13.43 -3.46 -6.46
N LEU A 118 -12.87 -2.40 -5.86
CA LEU A 118 -13.24 -2.01 -4.48
C LEU A 118 -13.15 -0.51 -4.17
N ASP A 119 -12.66 0.32 -5.09
CA ASP A 119 -12.52 1.77 -4.85
C ASP A 119 -13.44 2.54 -5.79
N PRO A 120 -14.66 2.92 -5.37
CA PRO A 120 -15.58 3.72 -6.17
C PRO A 120 -15.06 5.15 -6.41
N THR A 121 -13.97 5.53 -5.73
CA THR A 121 -13.37 6.86 -5.83
C THR A 121 -12.27 6.85 -6.89
N ALA A 122 -12.33 7.78 -7.86
CA ALA A 122 -11.31 7.96 -8.89
C ALA A 122 -10.01 8.60 -8.35
N ARG A 123 -9.38 7.95 -7.36
CA ARG A 123 -8.16 8.44 -6.70
C ARG A 123 -6.92 8.22 -7.57
N PRO A 124 -5.91 9.09 -7.46
CA PRO A 124 -4.62 8.89 -8.11
C PRO A 124 -3.92 7.67 -7.52
N ILE A 125 -3.03 7.04 -8.30
CA ILE A 125 -2.49 5.71 -8.03
C ILE A 125 -1.71 5.59 -6.70
N ASP A 126 -1.10 6.68 -6.27
CA ASP A 126 -0.35 6.83 -5.01
C ASP A 126 -1.24 6.93 -3.77
N LEU A 127 -2.54 7.21 -3.95
CA LEU A 127 -3.53 7.33 -2.89
C LEU A 127 -4.59 6.23 -2.93
N LYS A 128 -4.46 5.28 -3.86
CA LYS A 128 -5.33 4.11 -3.91
C LYS A 128 -5.13 3.25 -2.69
N THR A 129 -6.22 2.63 -2.25
CA THR A 129 -6.20 1.64 -1.18
C THR A 129 -5.24 0.51 -1.53
N TYR A 130 -4.53 0.00 -0.53
CA TYR A 130 -3.58 -1.11 -0.68
C TYR A 130 -4.21 -2.41 -0.19
N LEU A 131 -3.88 -3.51 -0.86
CA LEU A 131 -4.15 -4.86 -0.37
C LEU A 131 -2.83 -5.60 -0.18
N ILE A 132 -2.81 -6.44 0.85
CA ILE A 132 -1.72 -7.36 1.13
C ILE A 132 -2.25 -8.75 0.82
N LYS A 133 -1.60 -9.44 -0.12
CA LYS A 133 -1.94 -10.81 -0.52
C LYS A 133 -0.68 -11.61 -0.79
N ARG A 134 -0.80 -12.92 -0.85
CA ARG A 134 0.30 -13.81 -1.26
C ARG A 134 0.32 -13.96 -2.78
N CYS A 135 1.47 -13.74 -3.41
CA CYS A 135 1.65 -13.93 -4.85
C CYS A 135 1.75 -15.42 -5.15
N VAL A 136 0.69 -16.03 -5.70
CA VAL A 136 0.71 -17.46 -6.05
C VAL A 136 1.36 -17.75 -7.39
N ALA A 137 1.30 -16.80 -8.33
CA ALA A 137 1.77 -16.97 -9.70
C ALA A 137 2.33 -15.65 -10.24
N ILE A 138 3.26 -15.76 -11.18
CA ILE A 138 3.95 -14.62 -11.82
C ILE A 138 3.68 -14.62 -13.33
N GLY A 139 4.08 -13.53 -14.01
CA GLY A 139 3.90 -13.40 -15.45
C GLY A 139 4.48 -14.59 -16.22
N GLY A 140 3.66 -15.20 -17.08
CA GLY A 140 3.99 -16.41 -17.83
C GLY A 140 3.42 -17.71 -17.23
N ASP A 141 2.89 -17.67 -16.00
CA ASP A 141 2.23 -18.82 -15.40
C ASP A 141 0.80 -19.01 -15.87
N VAL A 142 0.38 -20.26 -16.00
CA VAL A 142 -1.02 -20.66 -16.14
C VAL A 142 -1.55 -21.10 -14.78
N VAL A 143 -2.60 -20.43 -14.31
CA VAL A 143 -3.25 -20.71 -13.03
C VAL A 143 -4.61 -21.34 -13.27
N GLU A 144 -4.84 -22.48 -12.64
CA GLU A 144 -6.13 -23.17 -12.68
C GLU A 144 -6.55 -23.60 -11.28
N VAL A 145 -7.85 -23.53 -11.00
CA VAL A 145 -8.42 -24.08 -9.76
C VAL A 145 -9.32 -25.25 -10.14
N ARG A 146 -8.94 -26.46 -9.73
CA ARG A 146 -9.69 -27.70 -10.00
C ARG A 146 -10.11 -28.31 -8.67
N ASN A 147 -11.41 -28.48 -8.44
CA ASN A 147 -11.94 -29.07 -7.20
C ASN A 147 -11.39 -28.44 -5.91
N ARG A 148 -11.29 -27.10 -5.86
CA ARG A 148 -10.71 -26.31 -4.74
C ARG A 148 -9.20 -26.46 -4.53
N GLN A 149 -8.49 -27.16 -5.42
CA GLN A 149 -7.04 -27.25 -5.44
C GLN A 149 -6.46 -26.29 -6.49
N LEU A 150 -5.42 -25.55 -6.11
CA LEU A 150 -4.69 -24.66 -7.02
C LEU A 150 -3.67 -25.47 -7.84
N PHE A 151 -3.60 -25.19 -9.13
CA PHE A 151 -2.62 -25.71 -10.07
C PHE A 151 -1.89 -24.54 -10.74
N ILE A 152 -0.56 -24.63 -10.82
CA ILE A 152 0.30 -23.67 -11.50
C ILE A 152 1.10 -24.44 -12.56
N ASN A 153 0.98 -24.05 -13.82
CA ASN A 153 1.61 -24.73 -14.96
C ASN A 153 1.29 -26.24 -14.98
N ASN A 154 0.02 -26.57 -14.75
CA ASN A 154 -0.51 -27.95 -14.67
C ASN A 154 0.08 -28.81 -13.54
N ARG A 155 0.87 -28.25 -12.62
CA ARG A 155 1.36 -28.91 -11.40
C ARG A 155 0.54 -28.45 -10.21
N MET A 156 0.26 -29.34 -9.28
CA MET A 156 -0.43 -29.01 -8.03
C MET A 156 0.43 -28.01 -7.24
N ALA A 157 -0.16 -26.86 -6.90
CA ALA A 157 0.47 -25.87 -6.04
C ALA A 157 0.40 -26.31 -4.58
N GLU A 158 1.38 -25.90 -3.79
CA GLU A 158 1.40 -26.18 -2.36
C GLU A 158 0.27 -25.44 -1.65
N ASN A 159 -0.45 -26.16 -0.79
CA ASN A 159 -1.52 -25.57 0.01
C ASN A 159 -0.92 -24.86 1.23
N PRO A 160 -1.28 -23.60 1.49
CA PRO A 160 -0.80 -22.89 2.67
C PRO A 160 -1.33 -23.56 3.94
N GLU A 161 -0.56 -23.47 5.02
CA GLU A 161 -1.00 -23.92 6.34
C GLU A 161 -2.30 -23.21 6.76
N GLY A 162 -3.26 -23.98 7.27
CA GLY A 162 -4.57 -23.47 7.65
C GLY A 162 -5.51 -23.12 6.48
N LEU A 163 -5.27 -23.66 5.26
CA LEU A 163 -6.20 -23.52 4.14
C LEU A 163 -7.61 -23.99 4.55
N MET A 164 -8.57 -23.07 4.55
CA MET A 164 -9.97 -23.35 4.88
C MET A 164 -10.80 -23.47 3.61
N HIS A 165 -11.46 -24.62 3.42
CA HIS A 165 -12.42 -24.83 2.34
C HIS A 165 -13.88 -24.57 2.76
N SER A 166 -14.12 -24.51 4.07
CA SER A 166 -15.43 -24.30 4.68
C SER A 166 -15.24 -23.68 6.06
N TYR A 167 -16.14 -22.76 6.42
CA TYR A 167 -16.17 -22.11 7.73
C TYR A 167 -17.60 -22.10 8.26
N TRP A 168 -17.74 -22.22 9.58
CA TRP A 168 -19.03 -22.08 10.25
C TRP A 168 -19.29 -20.61 10.55
N VAL A 169 -20.38 -20.06 10.03
CA VAL A 169 -20.84 -18.71 10.36
C VAL A 169 -21.94 -18.84 11.39
N THR A 170 -21.73 -18.27 12.57
CA THR A 170 -22.79 -18.09 13.57
C THR A 170 -23.11 -16.61 13.60
N ALA A 171 -24.25 -16.22 13.03
CA ALA A 171 -24.76 -14.86 13.17
C ALA A 171 -25.74 -14.79 14.34
N ARG A 172 -25.69 -13.68 15.09
CA ARG A 172 -26.67 -13.41 16.15
C ARG A 172 -28.01 -12.94 15.58
N ASP A 173 -27.96 -12.35 14.39
CA ASP A 173 -29.10 -11.76 13.70
C ASP A 173 -29.29 -12.43 12.32
N GLU A 174 -30.49 -12.28 11.76
CA GLU A 174 -30.86 -12.86 10.48
C GLU A 174 -30.00 -12.28 9.34
N LEU A 175 -29.20 -13.13 8.68
CA LEU A 175 -28.33 -12.77 7.55
C LEU A 175 -29.18 -12.61 6.28
N SER A 176 -29.85 -11.45 6.15
CA SER A 176 -30.64 -11.05 4.98
C SER A 176 -31.82 -11.98 4.65
N ALA A 177 -33.04 -11.45 4.76
CA ALA A 177 -34.21 -12.08 4.17
C ALA A 177 -34.00 -12.16 2.65
N ARG A 178 -33.75 -13.36 2.11
CA ARG A 178 -33.74 -13.60 0.67
C ARG A 178 -35.12 -13.24 0.12
N THR A 179 -35.26 -12.08 -0.51
CA THR A 179 -36.42 -11.78 -1.37
C THR A 179 -36.39 -12.78 -2.53
N ARG A 180 -37.41 -13.63 -2.59
CA ARG A 180 -37.58 -14.67 -3.60
C ARG A 180 -38.12 -14.11 -4.89
#